data_AF-A0A961H6I4-F1
#
_entry.id   AF-A0A961H6I4-F1
#
_cell.length_a   1.000
_cell.length_b   1.000
_cell.length_c   1.000
_cell.angle_alpha   90.00
_cell.angle_beta   90.00
_cell.angle_gamma   90.00
#
_symmetry.space_group_name_H-M   'P 1'
#
loop_
_entity.id
_entity.type
_entity.pdbx_description
1 polymer ?
#
loop_
_entity_poly.entity_id
_entity_poly.type
_entity_poly.pdbx_seq_one_letter_code
_entity_poly.pdbx_strand_id
1 'polypeptide(L)'
;MRHAQFHIADIQLGTRSLPLRYGTLQVVDREGTIDWELVLHTIDPEPVAQAIHLLAFRSITGVEESGALTLTPMQGEAALVRWVDNSLVFRGAGLLDGFDESQFG
;
A
#
# COMPACT_ATOMS: atom_id res chain seq x y z
N MET A 1 -1.71 17.69 -11.07
CA MET A 1 -1.33 16.31 -10.74
C MET A 1 -0.53 16.36 -9.46
N ARG A 2 -1.05 15.79 -8.38
CA ARG A 2 -0.35 15.65 -7.09
C ARG A 2 0.03 14.19 -6.90
N HIS A 3 1.11 13.91 -6.18
CA HIS A 3 1.50 12.55 -5.88
C HIS A 3 2.15 12.46 -4.50
N ALA A 4 2.01 11.31 -3.85
CA ALA A 4 2.65 10.99 -2.60
C ALA A 4 3.16 9.55 -2.65
N GLN A 5 4.27 9.28 -1.96
CA GLN A 5 4.82 7.94 -1.81
C GLN A 5 5.08 7.65 -0.33
N PHE A 6 4.64 6.48 0.12
CA PHE A 6 4.81 6.02 1.50
C PHE A 6 5.50 4.66 1.53
N HIS A 7 6.20 4.39 2.62
CA HIS A 7 6.72 3.06 2.91
C HIS A 7 5.71 2.26 3.72
N ILE A 8 5.65 0.95 3.48
CA ILE A 8 4.73 0.05 4.17
C ILE A 8 5.45 -0.63 5.32
N ALA A 9 4.88 -0.52 6.52
CA ALA A 9 5.37 -1.21 7.71
C ALA A 9 4.92 -2.68 7.72
N ASP A 10 3.65 -2.93 7.41
CA ASP A 10 3.04 -4.25 7.35
C ASP A 10 1.75 -4.24 6.52
N ILE A 11 1.32 -5.43 6.12
CA ILE A 11 0.13 -5.63 5.28
C ILE A 11 -0.52 -6.99 5.54
N GLN A 12 -1.84 -6.98 5.39
CA GLN A 12 -2.71 -8.14 5.39
C GLN A 12 -3.51 -8.21 4.08
N LEU A 13 -3.63 -9.42 3.56
CA LEU A 13 -4.49 -9.79 2.45
C LEU A 13 -5.66 -10.60 3.03
N GLY A 14 -6.81 -9.95 3.20
CA GLY A 14 -7.88 -10.47 4.06
C GLY A 14 -7.41 -10.61 5.51
N THR A 15 -7.47 -11.81 6.08
CA THR A 15 -6.99 -12.11 7.45
C THR A 15 -5.52 -12.53 7.51
N ARG A 16 -4.85 -12.67 6.36
CA ARG A 16 -3.51 -13.25 6.26
C ARG A 16 -2.46 -12.15 6.19
N SER A 17 -1.55 -12.11 7.15
CA SER A 17 -0.39 -11.20 7.10
C SER A 17 0.61 -11.70 6.07
N LEU A 18 1.18 -10.79 5.26
CA LEU A 18 2.28 -11.13 4.35
C LEU A 18 3.63 -10.88 5.04
N PRO A 19 4.62 -11.78 4.90
CA PRO A 19 5.95 -11.58 5.44
C PRO A 19 6.69 -10.54 4.58
N LEU A 20 6.55 -9.27 4.94
CA LEU A 20 7.10 -8.15 4.16
C LEU A 20 8.61 -7.97 4.41
N ARG A 21 9.38 -7.81 3.34
CA ARG A 21 10.76 -7.30 3.39
C ARG A 21 10.77 -5.78 3.23
N TYR A 22 9.97 -5.27 2.29
CA TYR A 22 9.80 -3.86 1.99
C TYR A 22 8.54 -3.66 1.16
N GLY A 23 7.93 -2.47 1.21
CA GLY A 23 6.86 -2.10 0.29
C GLY A 23 6.71 -0.59 0.16
N THR A 24 6.10 -0.18 -0.95
CA THR A 24 5.73 1.22 -1.21
C THR A 24 4.30 1.34 -1.67
N LEU A 25 3.62 2.35 -1.16
CA LEU A 25 2.38 2.87 -1.72
C LEU A 25 2.69 4.12 -2.55
N GLN A 26 2.21 4.18 -3.77
CA GLN A 26 2.13 5.40 -4.56
C GLN A 26 0.67 5.83 -4.67
N VAL A 27 0.39 7.08 -4.39
CA VAL A 27 -0.93 7.70 -4.55
C VAL A 27 -0.79 8.88 -5.50
N VAL A 28 -1.70 8.99 -6.45
CA VAL A 28 -1.70 10.06 -7.46
C VAL A 28 -3.11 10.64 -7.57
N ASP A 29 -3.19 11.96 -7.49
CA ASP A 29 -4.40 12.70 -7.83
C ASP A 29 -4.32 13.20 -9.28
N ARG A 30 -5.26 12.70 -10.09
CA ARG A 30 -5.50 13.10 -11.47
C ARG A 30 -6.86 13.78 -11.56
N GLU A 31 -6.83 15.11 -11.45
CA GLU A 31 -8.01 15.96 -11.67
C GLU A 31 -9.18 15.61 -10.73
N GLY A 32 -8.87 15.28 -9.47
CA GLY A 32 -9.84 14.91 -8.44
C GLY A 32 -10.11 13.41 -8.34
N THR A 33 -9.47 12.59 -9.19
CA THR A 33 -9.51 11.13 -9.08
C THR A 33 -8.24 10.60 -8.44
N ILE A 34 -8.39 9.88 -7.33
CA ILE A 34 -7.28 9.24 -6.62
C ILE A 34 -7.01 7.86 -7.21
N ASP A 35 -5.87 7.71 -7.87
CA ASP A 35 -5.30 6.43 -8.27
C ASP A 35 -4.24 6.01 -7.25
N TRP A 36 -4.11 4.71 -6.97
CA TRP A 36 -3.05 4.21 -6.10
C TRP A 36 -2.50 2.85 -6.54
N GLU A 37 -1.23 2.63 -6.24
CA GLU A 37 -0.49 1.39 -6.53
C GLU A 37 0.34 0.98 -5.31
N LEU A 38 0.32 -0.30 -5.01
CA LEU A 38 1.07 -0.90 -3.93
C LEU A 38 2.06 -1.92 -4.49
N VAL A 39 3.35 -1.66 -4.26
CA VAL A 39 4.44 -2.57 -4.65
C VAL A 39 5.02 -3.18 -3.39
N LEU A 40 4.95 -4.49 -3.28
CA LEU A 40 5.40 -5.24 -2.13
C LEU A 40 6.53 -6.18 -2.52
N HIS A 41 7.51 -6.32 -1.66
CA HIS A 41 8.55 -7.32 -1.72
C HIS A 41 8.46 -8.18 -0.47
N THR A 42 8.12 -9.45 -0.64
CA THR A 42 8.02 -10.41 0.46
C THR A 42 9.37 -11.05 0.79
N ILE A 43 9.50 -11.60 2.00
CA ILE A 43 10.70 -12.33 2.43
C ILE A 43 10.84 -13.61 1.60
N ASP A 44 9.74 -14.36 1.48
CA ASP A 44 9.60 -15.60 0.72
C ASP A 44 8.54 -15.43 -0.39
N PRO A 45 8.54 -16.25 -1.45
CA PRO A 45 7.47 -16.25 -2.45
C PRO A 45 6.12 -16.56 -1.81
N GLU A 46 5.12 -15.71 -2.07
CA GLU A 46 3.80 -15.83 -1.48
C GLU A 46 2.76 -16.23 -2.55
N PRO A 47 2.02 -17.34 -2.37
CA PRO A 47 0.97 -17.72 -3.31
C PRO A 47 -0.23 -16.78 -3.15
N VAL A 48 -0.31 -15.77 -4.02
CA VAL A 48 -1.45 -14.85 -4.10
C VAL A 48 -2.16 -15.06 -5.43
N ALA A 49 -3.47 -15.30 -5.37
CA ALA A 49 -4.27 -15.44 -6.59
C ALA A 49 -4.27 -14.15 -7.40
N GLN A 50 -4.24 -14.25 -8.73
CA GLN A 50 -4.39 -13.10 -9.62
C GLN A 50 -5.87 -12.68 -9.66
N ALA A 51 -6.28 -11.89 -8.67
CA ALA A 51 -7.65 -11.45 -8.45
C ALA A 51 -7.66 -10.07 -7.74
N ILE A 52 -8.85 -9.54 -7.48
CA ILE A 52 -9.05 -8.41 -6.58
C ILE A 52 -9.01 -8.90 -5.14
N HIS A 53 -8.28 -8.18 -4.29
CA HIS A 53 -8.12 -8.46 -2.87
C HIS A 53 -8.43 -7.22 -2.05
N LEU A 54 -9.04 -7.42 -0.89
CA LEU A 54 -9.10 -6.39 0.13
C LEU A 54 -7.77 -6.39 0.89
N LEU A 55 -7.05 -5.27 0.79
CA LEU A 55 -5.76 -5.07 1.45
C LEU A 55 -5.95 -4.15 2.66
N ALA A 56 -5.37 -4.52 3.79
CA ALA A 56 -5.26 -3.67 4.97
C ALA A 56 -3.79 -3.54 5.35
N PHE A 57 -3.27 -2.32 5.49
CA PHE A 57 -1.85 -2.10 5.71
C PHE A 57 -1.59 -0.85 6.54
N ARG A 58 -0.37 -0.73 7.05
CA ARG A 58 0.09 0.46 7.77
C ARG A 58 1.20 1.14 6.98
N SER A 59 0.96 2.41 6.63
CA SER A 59 1.94 3.25 5.94
C SER A 59 2.70 4.09 6.95
N ILE A 60 4.01 4.22 6.76
CA ILE A 60 4.85 5.15 7.50
C ILE A 60 4.64 6.54 6.89
N THR A 61 4.04 7.45 7.67
CA THR A 61 3.62 8.78 7.21
C THR A 61 4.41 9.91 7.85
N GLY A 62 5.22 9.61 8.85
CA GLY A 62 6.05 10.59 9.54
C GLY A 62 6.92 9.98 10.61
N VAL A 63 7.58 10.85 11.36
CA VAL A 63 8.40 10.51 12.51
C VAL A 63 8.07 11.53 13.61
N GLU A 64 7.77 11.03 14.80
CA GLU A 64 7.54 11.87 15.98
C GLU A 64 8.86 12.48 16.49
N GLU A 65 8.78 13.50 17.35
CA GLU A 65 9.97 14.08 18.00
C GLU A 65 10.79 13.06 18.80
N SER A 66 10.12 12.01 19.29
CA SER A 66 10.73 10.88 19.99
C SER A 66 11.59 9.98 19.09
N GLY A 67 11.49 10.13 17.77
CA GLY A 67 12.05 9.22 16.78
C GLY A 67 11.18 8.00 16.45
N ALA A 68 10.01 7.86 17.10
CA ALA A 68 9.04 6.82 16.75
C ALA A 68 8.41 7.09 15.39
N LEU A 69 8.14 6.04 14.60
CA LEU A 69 7.47 6.16 13.32
C LEU A 69 5.97 6.42 13.53
N THR A 70 5.43 7.40 12.83
CA THR A 70 3.98 7.59 12.73
C THR A 70 3.44 6.62 11.67
N LEU A 71 2.50 5.76 12.09
CA LEU A 71 1.88 4.75 11.23
C LEU A 71 0.41 5.10 11.00
N THR A 72 0.02 5.23 9.74
CA THR A 72 -1.37 5.45 9.35
C THR A 72 -1.95 4.14 8.79
N PRO A 73 -3.03 3.60 9.39
CA PRO A 73 -3.74 2.46 8.83
C PRO A 73 -4.47 2.87 7.56
N MET A 74 -4.35 2.06 6.51
CA MET A 74 -4.99 2.26 5.22
C MET A 74 -5.61 0.95 4.72
N GLN A 75 -6.68 1.06 3.94
CA GLN A 75 -7.41 -0.07 3.41
C GLN A 75 -7.96 0.22 2.02
N GLY A 76 -7.98 -0.79 1.15
CA GLY A 76 -8.62 -0.67 -0.15
C GLY A 76 -8.66 -1.97 -0.94
N GLU A 77 -9.58 -2.06 -1.88
CA GLU A 77 -9.62 -3.14 -2.86
C GLU A 77 -8.57 -2.89 -3.94
N ALA A 78 -7.78 -3.91 -4.27
CA ALA A 78 -6.79 -3.83 -5.33
C ALA A 78 -6.65 -5.13 -6.11
N ALA A 79 -6.47 -5.00 -7.42
CA ALA A 79 -6.17 -6.12 -8.30
C ALA A 79 -4.67 -6.43 -8.27
N LEU A 80 -4.29 -7.69 -8.08
CA LEU A 80 -2.93 -8.15 -8.35
C LEU A 80 -2.68 -8.11 -9.87
N VAL A 81 -1.86 -7.17 -10.33
CA VAL A 81 -1.61 -6.96 -11.76
C VAL A 81 -0.29 -7.56 -12.24
N ARG A 82 0.66 -7.79 -11.32
CA ARG A 82 1.95 -8.40 -11.64
C ARG A 82 2.52 -9.14 -10.44
N TRP A 83 3.14 -10.28 -10.71
CA TRP A 83 3.93 -11.05 -9.76
C TRP A 83 5.19 -11.55 -10.44
N VAL A 84 6.36 -11.27 -9.85
CA VAL A 84 7.66 -11.76 -10.30
C VAL A 84 8.49 -12.08 -9.05
N ASP A 85 8.91 -13.33 -8.90
CA ASP A 85 9.66 -13.84 -7.73
C ASP A 85 8.97 -13.47 -6.41
N ASN A 86 9.54 -12.55 -5.63
CA ASN A 86 8.98 -12.10 -4.35
C ASN A 86 8.29 -10.73 -4.45
N SER A 87 8.12 -10.19 -5.66
CA SER A 87 7.51 -8.88 -5.89
C SER A 87 6.04 -9.03 -6.29
N LEU A 88 5.14 -8.40 -5.54
CA LEU A 88 3.71 -8.32 -5.81
C LEU A 88 3.34 -6.87 -6.12
N VAL A 89 2.67 -6.63 -7.24
CA VAL A 89 2.17 -5.31 -7.63
C VAL A 89 0.66 -5.32 -7.66
N PHE A 90 0.06 -4.50 -6.81
CA PHE A 90 -1.37 -4.31 -6.72
C PHE A 90 -1.76 -2.92 -7.23
N ARG A 91 -2.79 -2.87 -8.07
CA ARG A 91 -3.37 -1.61 -8.52
C ARG A 91 -4.72 -1.42 -7.86
N GLY A 92 -4.94 -0.25 -7.25
CA GLY A 92 -6.20 0.12 -6.64
C GLY A 92 -7.37 -0.09 -7.60
N ALA A 93 -8.40 -0.77 -7.11
CA ALA A 93 -9.67 -1.03 -7.81
C ALA A 93 -10.84 -0.26 -7.16
N GLY A 94 -10.54 0.69 -6.28
CA GLY A 94 -11.51 1.47 -5.53
C GLY A 94 -10.83 2.54 -4.68
N LEU A 95 -11.59 3.07 -3.72
CA LEU A 95 -11.11 4.06 -2.78
C LEU A 95 -9.96 3.52 -1.91
N LEU A 96 -9.12 4.43 -1.45
CA LEU A 96 -8.09 4.16 -0.46
C LEU A 96 -8.50 4.81 0.87
N ASP A 97 -9.14 4.03 1.73
CA ASP A 97 -9.55 4.49 3.05
C ASP A 97 -8.32 4.72 3.93
N GLY A 98 -8.35 5.80 4.72
CA GLY A 98 -7.26 6.19 5.61
C GLY A 98 -6.18 7.07 4.98
N PHE A 99 -6.23 7.31 3.67
CA PHE A 99 -5.43 8.35 3.00
C PHE A 99 -6.14 9.71 3.08
N ASP A 100 -5.41 10.75 3.50
CA ASP A 100 -5.86 12.15 3.54
C ASP A 100 -5.14 12.94 2.43
N GLU A 101 -5.90 13.75 1.69
CA GLU A 101 -5.34 14.62 0.65
C GLU A 101 -4.34 15.64 1.18
N SER A 102 -4.38 15.98 2.48
CA SER A 102 -3.35 16.81 3.12
C SER A 102 -1.96 16.17 3.09
N GLN A 103 -1.89 14.86 2.83
CA GLN A 103 -0.64 14.10 2.69
C GLN A 103 -0.05 14.20 1.27
N PHE A 104 -0.78 14.79 0.31
CA PHE A 104 -0.13 15.35 -0.87
C PHE A 104 0.57 16.63 -0.45
N GLY A 105 1.91 16.62 -0.48
CA GLY A 105 2.74 17.77 -0.12
C GLY A 105 2.39 19.05 -0.85
#